data_AF-A0A1H9W7Z1-F1
#
_entry.id   AF-A0A1H9W7Z1-F1
#
_cell.length_a   1.000
_cell.length_b   1.000
_cell.length_c   1.000
_cell.angle_alpha   90.00
_cell.angle_beta   90.00
_cell.angle_gamma   90.00
#
_symmetry.space_group_name_H-M   'P 1'
#
loop_
_entity.id
_entity.type
_entity.pdbx_description
1 polymer ?
#
loop_
_entity_poly.entity_id
_entity_poly.type
_entity_poly.pdbx_seq_one_letter_code
_entity_poly.pdbx_strand_id
1 'polypeptide(L)'
;MSDMDWTKKKLAEILGEDRGLPDWAAKMVAKFDKEDLDGLRKNEREAAFSALSRVARQSRDNRGGALTAGEERPAWVEGDIDWGLRAARSALESVPAGERSEKAEELLADCECPAATGPNPGQDASTPGTGSH
;
A
#
# COMPACT_ATOMS: atom_id res chain seq x y z
N MET A 1 0.39 -16.22 -12.46
CA MET A 1 1.22 -16.29 -11.24
C MET A 1 1.87 -14.93 -11.10
N SER A 2 1.45 -14.12 -10.14
CA SER A 2 2.05 -12.80 -9.93
C SER A 2 3.55 -12.95 -9.66
N ASP A 3 4.36 -12.22 -10.43
CA ASP A 3 5.81 -12.21 -10.26
C ASP A 3 6.14 -11.49 -8.94
N MET A 4 6.28 -12.30 -7.88
CA MET A 4 6.54 -11.80 -6.55
C MET A 4 7.90 -11.10 -6.44
N ASP A 5 8.89 -11.47 -7.26
CA ASP A 5 10.22 -10.86 -7.22
C ASP A 5 10.20 -9.46 -7.80
N TRP A 6 9.51 -9.29 -8.93
CA TRP A 6 9.25 -7.97 -9.51
C TRP A 6 8.44 -7.11 -8.55
N THR A 7 7.39 -7.66 -7.94
CA THR A 7 6.50 -6.93 -7.01
C THR A 7 7.25 -6.48 -5.76
N LYS A 8 8.07 -7.36 -5.17
CA LYS A 8 8.96 -7.03 -4.03
C LYS A 8 9.91 -5.90 -4.38
N LYS A 9 10.60 -6.00 -5.53
CA LYS A 9 11.56 -5.00 -5.97
C LYS A 9 10.89 -3.65 -6.22
N LYS A 10 9.72 -3.65 -6.86
CA LYS A 10 9.01 -2.41 -7.16
C LYS A 10 8.45 -1.76 -5.90
N LEU A 11 7.88 -2.54 -4.99
CA LEU A 11 7.40 -2.01 -3.71
C LEU A 11 8.57 -1.49 -2.87
N ALA A 12 9.71 -2.18 -2.85
CA ALA A 12 10.92 -1.72 -2.17
C ALA A 12 11.41 -0.37 -2.71
N GLU A 13 11.42 -0.18 -4.03
CA GLU A 13 11.73 1.10 -4.68
C GLU A 13 10.74 2.21 -4.27
N ILE A 14 9.44 1.93 -4.31
CA ILE A 14 8.38 2.88 -3.94
C ILE A 14 8.51 3.28 -2.46
N LEU A 15 8.74 2.31 -1.58
CA LEU A 15 8.88 2.53 -0.15
C LEU A 15 10.27 3.06 0.25
N GLY A 16 11.25 3.04 -0.65
CA GLY A 16 12.64 3.48 -0.42
C GLY A 16 13.38 2.54 0.54
N GLU A 17 13.17 1.24 0.37
CA GLU A 17 13.74 0.18 1.19
C GLU A 17 14.79 -0.61 0.40
N ASP A 18 16.07 -0.23 0.53
CA ASP A 18 17.16 -0.88 -0.20
C ASP A 18 17.46 -2.30 0.32
N ARG A 19 17.03 -2.64 1.54
CA ARG A 19 17.25 -3.96 2.16
C ARG A 19 16.24 -5.01 1.68
N GLY A 20 15.26 -4.62 0.87
CA GLY A 20 14.15 -5.45 0.44
C GLY A 20 13.01 -5.51 1.46
N LEU A 21 11.86 -5.99 1.00
CA LEU A 21 10.64 -6.07 1.81
C LEU A 21 10.32 -7.52 2.15
N PRO A 22 9.70 -7.76 3.32
CA PRO A 22 9.26 -9.10 3.68
C PRO A 22 8.15 -9.60 2.74
N ASP A 23 8.10 -10.92 2.54
CA ASP A 23 7.17 -11.57 1.61
C ASP A 23 5.70 -11.24 1.86
N TRP A 24 5.32 -11.02 3.13
CA TRP A 24 3.95 -10.62 3.47
C TRP A 24 3.60 -9.25 2.89
N ALA A 25 4.54 -8.29 2.84
CA ALA A 25 4.29 -6.95 2.31
C ALA A 25 4.08 -6.99 0.80
N ALA A 26 4.86 -7.82 0.09
CA ALA A 26 4.67 -8.02 -1.33
C ALA A 26 3.34 -8.70 -1.67
N LYS A 27 2.87 -9.64 -0.84
CA LYS A 27 1.55 -10.26 -1.00
C LYS A 27 0.41 -9.25 -0.86
N MET A 28 0.51 -8.31 0.09
CA MET A 28 -0.51 -7.27 0.26
C MET A 28 -0.65 -6.36 -0.96
N VAL A 29 0.43 -6.12 -1.69
CA VAL A 29 0.42 -5.27 -2.89
C VAL A 29 0.42 -6.08 -4.19
N ALA A 30 0.22 -7.40 -4.14
CA ALA A 30 0.31 -8.26 -5.31
C ALA A 30 -0.76 -7.97 -6.38
N LYS A 31 -1.81 -7.21 -6.04
CA LYS A 31 -2.80 -6.64 -6.98
C LYS A 31 -2.32 -5.41 -7.75
N PHE A 32 -1.14 -4.91 -7.41
CA PHE A 32 -0.40 -3.93 -8.21
C PHE A 32 0.77 -4.64 -8.89
N ASP A 33 0.51 -5.81 -9.47
CA ASP A 33 1.51 -6.51 -10.25
C ASP A 33 1.79 -5.77 -11.55
N LYS A 34 2.74 -6.31 -12.32
CA LYS A 34 3.22 -5.67 -13.53
C LYS A 34 2.10 -5.44 -14.56
N GLU A 35 1.18 -6.39 -14.70
CA GLU A 35 0.10 -6.30 -15.68
C GLU A 35 -0.90 -5.22 -15.27
N ASP A 36 -1.23 -5.15 -13.98
CA ASP A 36 -2.09 -4.10 -13.46
C ASP A 36 -1.46 -2.71 -13.62
N LEU A 37 -0.14 -2.58 -13.41
CA LEU A 37 0.56 -1.31 -13.61
C LEU A 37 0.72 -0.88 -15.06
N ASP A 38 0.84 -1.82 -15.97
CA ASP A 38 0.94 -1.53 -17.41
C ASP A 38 -0.43 -1.15 -17.98
N GLY A 39 -1.53 -1.61 -17.34
CA GLY A 39 -2.89 -1.20 -17.67
C GLY A 39 -3.29 0.19 -17.14
N LEU A 40 -2.65 0.69 -16.09
CA LEU A 40 -2.88 2.05 -15.58
C LEU A 40 -2.27 3.13 -16.49
N ARG A 41 -2.94 4.28 -16.61
CA ARG A 41 -2.32 5.44 -17.25
C ARG A 41 -1.13 5.91 -16.42
N LYS A 42 -0.15 6.54 -17.10
CA LYS A 42 1.07 7.03 -16.45
C LYS A 42 0.78 7.93 -15.23
N ASN A 43 -0.14 8.88 -15.38
CA ASN A 43 -0.52 9.80 -14.32
C ASN A 43 -1.23 9.10 -13.14
N GLU A 44 -2.10 8.12 -13.42
CA GLU A 44 -2.79 7.33 -12.38
C GLU A 44 -1.79 6.50 -11.57
N ARG A 45 -0.87 5.82 -12.27
CA ARG A 45 0.19 5.02 -11.66
C ARG A 45 1.12 5.88 -10.80
N GLU A 46 1.55 7.03 -11.31
CA GLU A 46 2.40 7.96 -10.55
C GLU A 46 1.68 8.52 -9.32
N ALA A 47 0.40 8.89 -9.45
CA ALA A 47 -0.41 9.37 -8.33
C ALA A 47 -0.63 8.29 -7.25
N ALA A 48 -1.02 7.08 -7.66
CA ALA A 48 -1.24 5.95 -6.77
C ALA A 48 0.03 5.60 -5.98
N PHE A 49 1.19 5.55 -6.63
CA PHE A 49 2.46 5.24 -5.97
C PHE A 49 3.02 6.35 -5.11
N SER A 50 2.85 7.59 -5.53
CA SER A 50 3.20 8.74 -4.70
C SER A 50 2.39 8.74 -3.41
N ALA A 51 1.08 8.49 -3.49
CA ALA A 51 0.19 8.38 -2.35
C ALA A 51 0.54 7.19 -1.45
N LEU A 52 0.76 6.00 -2.03
CA LEU A 52 1.16 4.80 -1.31
C LEU A 52 2.44 5.05 -0.51
N SER A 53 3.51 5.48 -1.18
CA SER A 53 4.80 5.73 -0.56
C SER A 53 4.70 6.74 0.58
N ARG A 54 4.04 7.87 0.32
CA ARG A 54 3.92 8.95 1.29
C ARG A 54 3.18 8.51 2.55
N VAL A 55 2.01 7.89 2.39
CA VAL A 55 1.15 7.56 3.53
C VAL A 55 1.68 6.35 4.29
N ALA A 56 2.24 5.34 3.61
CA ALA A 56 2.89 4.23 4.29
C ALA A 56 4.09 4.70 5.13
N ARG A 57 4.95 5.56 4.58
CA ARG A 57 6.06 6.16 5.32
C ARG A 57 5.58 7.02 6.47
N GLN A 58 4.55 7.84 6.26
CA GLN A 58 3.97 8.65 7.33
C GLN A 58 3.42 7.79 8.47
N SER A 59 2.70 6.70 8.17
CA SER A 59 2.24 5.74 9.17
C SER A 59 3.42 5.16 9.97
N ARG A 60 4.46 4.67 9.27
CA ARG A 60 5.65 4.10 9.88
C ARG A 60 6.38 5.11 10.77
N ASP A 61 6.60 6.31 10.26
CA ASP A 61 7.36 7.36 10.94
C ASP A 61 6.56 7.89 12.15
N ASN A 62 5.22 7.98 12.07
CA ASN A 62 4.36 8.30 13.21
C ASN A 62 4.48 7.28 14.36
N ARG A 63 4.68 5.99 14.04
CA ARG A 63 4.94 4.94 15.06
C ARG A 63 6.33 5.07 15.68
N GLY A 64 7.29 5.64 14.97
CA GLY A 64 8.64 5.91 15.44
C GLY A 64 8.76 7.12 16.37
N GLY A 65 7.73 7.96 16.46
CA GLY A 65 7.80 9.21 17.21
C GLY A 65 8.82 10.19 16.61
N ALA A 66 9.20 11.22 17.38
CA ALA A 66 10.27 12.12 17.00
C ALA A 66 11.63 11.39 17.09
N LEU A 67 11.94 10.60 16.06
CA LEU A 67 13.21 9.88 15.93
C LEU A 67 14.36 10.87 16.15
N THR A 68 15.17 10.60 17.16
CA THR A 68 16.41 11.35 17.40
C THR A 68 17.49 10.91 16.41
N ALA A 69 18.46 11.77 16.14
CA ALA A 69 19.54 11.47 15.20
C ALA A 69 20.32 10.23 15.65
N GLY A 70 20.16 9.10 14.94
CA GLY A 70 20.84 7.83 15.20
C GLY A 70 19.91 6.66 15.53
N GLU A 71 18.61 6.89 15.73
CA GLU A 71 17.64 5.80 15.93
C GLU A 71 17.26 5.13 14.59
N GLU A 72 17.24 3.79 14.59
CA GLU A 72 16.77 3.04 13.42
C GLU A 72 15.28 3.31 13.19
N ARG A 73 14.92 3.52 11.91
CA ARG A 73 13.52 3.67 11.50
C ARG A 73 12.74 2.40 11.90
N PRO A 74 11.49 2.54 12.37
CA PRO A 74 10.67 1.37 12.70
C PRO A 74 10.56 0.41 11.52
N ALA A 75 10.53 -0.88 11.81
CA ALA A 75 10.25 -1.89 10.79
C ALA A 75 8.82 -1.72 10.24
N TRP A 76 8.64 -2.01 8.95
CA TRP A 76 7.33 -2.03 8.30
C TRP A 76 6.39 -3.02 8.99
N VAL A 77 5.12 -2.63 9.15
CA VAL A 77 4.03 -3.53 9.57
C VAL A 77 2.88 -3.48 8.58
N GLU A 78 1.99 -4.46 8.65
CA GLU A 78 0.80 -4.57 7.78
C GLU A 78 -0.02 -3.28 7.75
N GLY A 79 -0.22 -2.64 8.90
CA GLY A 79 -0.95 -1.37 9.00
C GLY A 79 -0.35 -0.23 8.17
N ASP A 80 0.98 -0.15 8.03
CA ASP A 80 1.61 0.90 7.21
C ASP A 80 1.32 0.67 5.72
N ILE A 81 1.37 -0.59 5.29
CA ILE A 81 1.10 -0.98 3.90
C ILE A 81 -0.38 -0.80 3.57
N ASP A 82 -1.29 -1.17 4.48
CA ASP A 82 -2.73 -0.95 4.31
C ASP A 82 -3.05 0.54 4.16
N TRP A 83 -2.48 1.39 5.03
CA TRP A 83 -2.60 2.84 4.92
C TRP A 83 -2.12 3.38 3.56
N GLY A 84 -0.99 2.87 3.07
CA GLY A 84 -0.50 3.17 1.73
C GLY A 84 -1.46 2.72 0.62
N LEU A 85 -2.01 1.51 0.71
CA LEU A 85 -2.95 0.97 -0.27
C LEU A 85 -4.27 1.76 -0.31
N ARG A 86 -4.80 2.19 0.84
CA ARG A 86 -5.95 3.08 0.92
C ARG A 86 -5.68 4.43 0.26
N ALA A 87 -4.48 4.97 0.45
CA ALA A 87 -4.06 6.21 -0.19
C ALA A 87 -3.90 6.04 -1.71
N ALA A 88 -3.38 4.90 -2.18
CA ALA A 88 -3.30 4.57 -3.59
C ALA A 88 -4.70 4.50 -4.22
N ARG A 89 -5.64 3.81 -3.56
CA ARG A 89 -7.04 3.76 -3.96
C ARG A 89 -7.65 5.16 -4.03
N SER A 90 -7.47 5.97 -2.98
CA SER A 90 -7.98 7.35 -2.95
C SER A 90 -7.42 8.20 -4.10
N ALA A 91 -6.15 8.01 -4.46
CA ALA A 91 -5.56 8.69 -5.61
C ALA A 91 -6.22 8.27 -6.93
N LEU A 92 -6.55 6.99 -7.11
CA LEU A 92 -7.32 6.54 -8.28
C LEU A 92 -8.75 7.09 -8.28
N GLU A 93 -9.43 7.11 -7.13
CA GLU A 93 -10.78 7.67 -6.97
C GLU A 93 -10.83 9.19 -7.22
N SER A 94 -9.71 9.90 -7.05
CA SER A 94 -9.61 11.33 -7.35
C SER A 94 -9.70 11.66 -8.85
N VAL A 95 -9.48 10.66 -9.71
CA VAL A 95 -9.71 10.79 -11.15
C VAL A 95 -11.21 10.55 -11.44
N PRO A 96 -11.90 11.43 -12.19
CA PRO A 96 -13.30 11.22 -12.54
C PRO A 96 -13.54 9.89 -13.26
N ALA A 97 -14.67 9.21 -13.01
CA ALA A 97 -14.98 7.89 -13.58
C ALA A 97 -14.99 7.84 -15.13
N GLY A 98 -15.28 8.97 -15.80
CA GLY A 98 -15.19 9.07 -17.26
C GLY A 98 -13.78 9.29 -17.80
N GLU A 99 -12.82 9.59 -16.93
CA GLU A 99 -11.43 9.89 -17.27
C GLU A 99 -10.45 8.81 -16.78
N ARG A 100 -10.90 7.85 -15.97
CA ARG A 100 -10.09 6.74 -15.50
C ARG A 100 -9.72 5.76 -16.62
N SER A 101 -8.63 5.03 -16.47
CA SER A 101 -8.37 3.82 -17.26
C SER A 101 -9.35 2.72 -16.90
N GLU A 102 -9.60 1.82 -17.85
CA GLU A 102 -10.36 0.58 -17.61
C GLU A 102 -9.75 -0.23 -16.46
N LYS A 103 -8.42 -0.29 -16.40
CA LYS A 103 -7.71 -0.93 -15.29
C LYS A 103 -7.94 -0.23 -13.94
N ALA A 104 -7.98 1.09 -13.89
CA ALA A 104 -8.31 1.81 -12.66
C ALA A 104 -9.75 1.51 -12.22
N GLU A 105 -10.70 1.43 -13.15
CA GLU A 105 -12.08 1.00 -12.83
C GLU A 105 -12.13 -0.43 -12.30
N GLU A 106 -11.41 -1.38 -12.91
CA GLU A 106 -11.31 -2.77 -12.44
C GLU A 106 -10.77 -2.85 -11.01
N LEU A 107 -9.65 -2.18 -10.74
CA LEU A 107 -9.02 -2.16 -9.41
C LEU A 107 -9.92 -1.51 -8.36
N LEU A 108 -10.73 -0.51 -8.72
CA LEU A 108 -11.66 0.14 -7.81
C LEU A 108 -12.95 -0.66 -7.59
N ALA A 109 -13.41 -1.40 -8.61
CA ALA A 109 -14.57 -2.28 -8.53
C ALA A 109 -14.27 -3.57 -7.75
N ASP A 110 -13.01 -4.00 -7.72
CA ASP A 110 -12.54 -5.10 -6.90
C ASP A 110 -12.70 -4.76 -5.41
N CYS A 111 -13.66 -5.43 -4.76
CA CYS A 111 -14.00 -5.22 -3.35
C CYS A 111 -12.87 -5.61 -2.39
N GLU A 112 -11.83 -6.31 -2.84
CA GLU A 112 -10.69 -6.66 -2.00
C GLU A 112 -9.65 -5.52 -1.89
N CYS A 113 -9.75 -4.44 -2.69
CA CYS A 113 -8.94 -3.24 -2.44
C CYS A 113 -9.42 -2.55 -1.16
N PRO A 114 -8.54 -2.25 -0.18
CA PRO A 114 -8.96 -1.67 1.09
C PRO A 114 -9.66 -0.32 0.84
N ALA A 115 -10.76 -0.07 1.55
CA ALA A 115 -11.55 1.15 1.36
C ALA A 115 -10.68 2.39 1.61
N ALA A 116 -10.83 3.41 0.77
CA ALA A 116 -10.02 4.64 0.87
C ALA A 116 -10.16 5.35 2.24
N THR A 117 -11.27 5.10 2.94
CA THR A 117 -11.55 5.58 4.30
C THR A 117 -12.06 4.43 5.16
N GLY A 118 -11.83 4.49 6.48
CA GLY A 118 -12.25 3.46 7.42
C GLY A 118 -11.42 3.43 8.71
N PRO A 119 -11.73 2.52 9.66
CA PRO A 119 -11.01 2.39 10.94
C PRO A 119 -9.51 2.10 10.74
N ASN A 120 -8.70 2.43 11.75
CA ASN A 120 -7.24 2.32 11.68
C ASN A 120 -6.81 0.85 11.43
N PRO A 121 -6.17 0.54 10.29
CA PRO A 121 -5.65 -0.79 10.04
C PRO A 121 -4.58 -1.15 11.07
N GLY A 122 -4.73 -2.32 11.71
CA GLY A 122 -3.83 -2.82 12.74
C GLY A 122 -4.12 -2.36 14.18
N GLN A 123 -5.15 -1.54 14.43
CA GLN A 123 -5.66 -1.28 15.79
C GLN A 123 -7.00 -1.99 16.07
N ASP A 124 -7.84 -2.17 15.03
CA ASP A 124 -9.19 -2.73 15.18
C ASP A 124 -9.39 -4.09 14.51
N ALA A 125 -8.37 -4.62 13.81
CA ALA A 125 -8.36 -6.02 13.43
C ALA A 125 -8.19 -6.82 14.72
N SER A 126 -9.30 -7.26 15.29
CA SER A 126 -9.32 -8.33 16.28
C SER A 126 -8.42 -9.43 15.74
N THR A 127 -7.23 -9.61 16.32
CA THR A 127 -6.48 -10.85 16.18
C THR A 127 -7.49 -11.96 16.45
N PRO A 128 -7.80 -12.85 15.51
CA PRO A 128 -8.57 -14.04 15.83
C PRO A 128 -7.67 -14.86 16.75
N GLY A 129 -7.83 -14.72 18.06
CA GLY A 129 -6.95 -15.39 19.03
C GLY A 129 -6.97 -14.89 20.48
N THR A 130 -7.42 -13.67 20.79
CA THR A 130 -7.60 -13.25 22.20
C THR A 130 -9.07 -13.29 22.59
N GLY A 131 -9.57 -14.51 22.71
CA GLY A 131 -10.88 -14.80 23.28
C GLY A 131 -10.91 -16.21 23.84
N SER A 132 -10.82 -16.30 25.18
CA SER A 132 -11.21 -17.44 26.04
C SER A 132 -10.17 -18.55 26.28
N HIS A 133 -9.41 -18.45 27.38
CA HIS A 133 -9.65 -19.20 28.63
C HIS A 133 -8.64 -18.82 29.71
#